data_AF-A0AAU7MFT2-F1
#
_entry.id   AF-A0AAU7MFT2-F1
#
_cell.length_a   1.000
_cell.length_b   1.000
_cell.length_c   1.000
_cell.angle_alpha   90.00
_cell.angle_beta   90.00
_cell.angle_gamma   90.00
#
_symmetry.space_group_name_H-M   'P 1'
#
loop_
_entity.id
_entity.type
_entity.pdbx_description
1 polymer ?
#
loop_
_entity_poly.entity_id
_entity_poly.type
_entity_poly.pdbx_seq_one_letter_code
_entity_poly.pdbx_strand_id
1 'polypeptide(L)'
;MTQPDVTVVVAVYNTMPDLTTCLTSLVEQSIGRDRLEVVAVDDGSTDGSGAELDRFAEAYPGTVKVLHQANSGGPAAPSNRALDQATGRYVFFIGADDHLGREALERMVDAADRWGSDVLLGRTVGVNKRYIHQEIFDQTRTEVDLFTSALPFSLSNTKLFRRELVEKYGLRFPEDMPVGSDQPFTLEACLRAGRISVLADYDYYYAVKRLNAGNITYRSDHVARLDCVDRIVRFVAAQLEPGEQRDAVLRRHFAWEIAKLLKADFLKLDRDVQERVRAGVGTLARDFLTDRIRDQLDVTSRVRIGTAAYGSLADLRAVIRQDVEEGLPPMVLQDDRWYAVYPGFGDPRSGLTDEWFELTNPAARWLARLDAVSIGWTVDGAGERVLRLVARSPRPDLAELVGGALGLHAGKVEGILRPLTQDPVGTTVHATFRVRDLLAELAPEGGNRVVRARVAGTTGDGTPLRGPRPPVVQRVLHREAGQLFLITATTNHKGQLVFAVSPVTLRRMMARLRRRLPLGGK
;
A
#
# COMPACT_ATOMS: atom_id res chain seq x y z
N MET A 1 -28.72 30.89 16.70
CA MET A 1 -27.34 30.79 16.19
C MET A 1 -27.44 30.59 14.68
N THR A 2 -26.56 31.22 13.90
CA THR A 2 -26.47 30.97 12.46
C THR A 2 -26.11 29.50 12.23
N GLN A 3 -26.68 28.88 11.20
CA GLN A 3 -26.35 27.52 10.83
C GLN A 3 -24.85 27.42 10.49
N PRO A 4 -24.08 26.46 11.05
CA PRO A 4 -22.69 26.25 10.67
C PRO A 4 -22.58 25.84 9.19
N ASP A 5 -21.43 26.08 8.58
CA ASP A 5 -21.18 25.58 7.23
C ASP A 5 -20.81 24.10 7.24
N VAL A 6 -20.06 23.67 8.24
CA VAL A 6 -19.60 22.29 8.36
C VAL A 6 -19.69 21.78 9.79
N THR A 7 -20.22 20.57 9.94
CA THR A 7 -20.06 19.76 11.15
C THR A 7 -18.94 18.76 10.94
N VAL A 8 -17.91 18.79 11.79
CA VAL A 8 -16.87 17.78 11.85
C VAL A 8 -17.24 16.71 12.88
N VAL A 9 -17.35 15.47 12.43
CA VAL A 9 -17.63 14.30 13.26
C VAL A 9 -16.33 13.64 13.69
N VAL A 10 -16.16 13.43 15.00
CA VAL A 10 -14.98 12.80 15.60
C VAL A 10 -15.39 11.63 16.49
N ALA A 11 -15.11 10.40 16.06
CA ALA A 11 -15.27 9.21 16.89
C ALA A 11 -13.98 8.94 17.67
N VAL A 12 -14.06 8.93 19.01
CA VAL A 12 -12.89 8.86 19.89
C VAL A 12 -12.93 7.62 20.75
N TYR A 13 -11.86 6.82 20.69
CA TYR A 13 -11.61 5.74 21.64
C TYR A 13 -10.11 5.61 21.89
N ASN A 14 -9.68 5.79 23.13
CA ASN A 14 -8.29 5.60 23.56
C ASN A 14 -7.24 6.16 22.59
N THR A 15 -7.27 7.48 22.38
CA THR A 15 -6.49 8.17 21.33
C THR A 15 -5.48 9.18 21.89
N MET A 16 -5.18 9.13 23.18
CA MET A 16 -4.06 9.93 23.70
C MET A 16 -2.70 9.38 23.23
N PRO A 17 -1.74 10.26 22.90
CA PRO A 17 -1.80 11.73 22.97
C PRO A 17 -2.26 12.41 21.66
N ASP A 18 -2.53 11.66 20.60
CA ASP A 18 -2.79 12.20 19.26
C ASP A 18 -4.06 13.07 19.19
N LEU A 19 -5.05 12.80 20.05
CA LEU A 19 -6.32 13.52 20.13
C LEU A 19 -6.17 15.04 20.27
N THR A 20 -5.23 15.51 21.11
CA THR A 20 -5.00 16.95 21.30
C THR A 20 -4.57 17.63 20.00
N THR A 21 -3.80 16.93 19.14
CA THR A 21 -3.39 17.46 17.84
C THR A 21 -4.58 17.52 16.89
N CYS A 22 -5.42 16.48 16.87
CA CYS A 22 -6.64 16.44 16.09
C CYS A 22 -7.55 17.63 16.44
N LEU A 23 -7.93 17.77 17.72
CA LEU A 23 -8.85 18.82 18.17
C LEU A 23 -8.29 20.23 17.95
N THR A 24 -6.99 20.45 18.24
CA THR A 24 -6.31 21.72 17.93
C THR A 24 -6.42 22.06 16.45
N SER A 25 -6.18 21.10 15.56
CA SER A 25 -6.26 21.34 14.11
C SER A 25 -7.66 21.73 13.63
N LEU A 26 -8.72 21.35 14.35
CA LEU A 26 -10.10 21.71 14.04
C LEU A 26 -10.43 23.13 14.51
N VAL A 27 -10.12 23.47 15.77
CA VAL A 27 -10.46 24.80 16.33
C VAL A 27 -9.61 25.92 15.74
N GLU A 28 -8.47 25.60 15.14
CA GLU A 28 -7.57 26.54 14.44
C GLU A 28 -7.84 26.66 12.92
N GLN A 29 -8.89 26.02 12.40
CA GLN A 29 -9.25 26.14 10.97
C GLN A 29 -9.55 27.58 10.57
N SER A 30 -9.08 27.97 9.38
CA SER A 30 -9.27 29.34 8.85
C SER A 30 -10.72 29.69 8.54
N ILE A 31 -11.61 28.71 8.40
CA ILE A 31 -13.05 28.92 8.15
C ILE A 31 -13.74 29.73 9.26
N GLY A 32 -13.16 29.77 10.46
CA GLY A 32 -13.72 30.46 11.61
C GLY A 32 -14.64 29.58 12.45
N ARG A 33 -14.66 29.84 13.75
CA ARG A 33 -15.40 29.05 14.75
C ARG A 33 -16.91 29.24 14.70
N ASP A 34 -17.37 30.33 14.10
CA ASP A 34 -18.78 30.67 13.85
C ASP A 34 -19.38 29.89 12.67
N ARG A 35 -18.54 29.37 11.78
CA ARG A 35 -18.91 28.51 10.63
C ARG A 35 -18.62 27.03 10.86
N LEU A 36 -18.04 26.68 12.01
CA LEU A 36 -17.61 25.33 12.35
C LEU A 36 -18.40 24.79 13.55
N GLU A 37 -18.89 23.57 13.40
CA GLU A 37 -19.35 22.72 14.50
C GLU A 37 -18.47 21.48 14.59
N VAL A 38 -18.08 21.07 15.79
CA VAL A 38 -17.37 19.80 16.04
C VAL A 38 -18.24 18.97 16.97
N VAL A 39 -18.65 17.79 16.51
CA VAL A 39 -19.36 16.81 17.34
C VAL A 39 -18.44 15.63 17.57
N ALA A 40 -17.88 15.57 18.78
CA ALA A 40 -17.01 14.50 19.21
C ALA A 40 -17.76 13.52 20.13
N VAL A 41 -17.55 12.23 19.91
CA VAL A 41 -18.18 11.18 20.72
C VAL A 41 -17.10 10.29 21.31
N ASP A 42 -17.00 10.32 22.64
CA ASP A 42 -16.18 9.40 23.42
C ASP A 42 -16.86 8.04 23.52
N ASP A 43 -16.27 7.03 22.89
CA ASP A 43 -16.75 5.65 22.87
C ASP A 43 -16.20 4.85 24.06
N GLY A 44 -16.31 5.40 25.26
CA GLY A 44 -15.91 4.76 26.51
C GLY A 44 -14.40 4.66 26.71
N SER A 45 -13.67 5.74 26.46
CA SER A 45 -12.21 5.78 26.66
C SER A 45 -11.80 5.67 28.13
N THR A 46 -10.60 5.13 28.36
CA THR A 46 -9.99 4.93 29.69
C THR A 46 -8.59 5.52 29.80
N ASP A 47 -8.12 6.24 28.78
CA ASP A 47 -6.76 6.78 28.68
C ASP A 47 -6.67 8.29 28.89
N GLY A 48 -7.77 8.92 29.33
CA GLY A 48 -7.89 10.38 29.47
C GLY A 48 -8.49 11.08 28.25
N SER A 49 -8.78 10.38 27.15
CA SER A 49 -9.41 11.00 25.96
C SER A 49 -10.74 11.69 26.28
N GLY A 50 -11.58 11.10 27.13
CA GLY A 50 -12.85 11.71 27.55
C GLY A 50 -12.65 13.05 28.26
N ALA A 51 -11.71 13.12 29.21
CA ALA A 51 -11.38 14.36 29.93
C ALA A 51 -10.78 15.44 29.00
N GLU A 52 -9.99 15.03 28.01
CA GLU A 52 -9.46 15.96 27.00
C GLU A 52 -10.56 16.54 26.10
N LEU A 53 -11.56 15.72 25.74
CA LEU A 53 -12.75 16.19 25.02
C LEU A 53 -13.53 17.22 25.84
N ASP A 54 -13.80 16.93 27.11
CA ASP A 54 -14.50 17.85 28.01
C ASP A 54 -13.75 19.18 28.14
N ARG A 55 -12.42 19.14 28.28
CA ARG A 55 -11.57 20.33 28.32
C ARG A 55 -11.71 21.18 27.06
N PHE A 56 -11.80 20.58 25.88
CA PHE A 56 -12.03 21.31 24.62
C PHE A 56 -13.47 21.86 24.52
N ALA A 57 -14.48 21.11 24.97
CA ALA A 57 -15.85 21.62 25.01
C ALA A 57 -15.99 22.86 25.91
N GLU A 58 -15.33 22.86 27.07
CA GLU A 58 -15.28 24.00 27.99
C GLU A 58 -14.53 25.20 27.40
N ALA A 59 -13.39 24.96 26.72
CA ALA A 59 -12.57 26.02 26.14
C ALA A 59 -13.18 26.66 24.87
N TYR A 60 -14.03 25.91 24.15
CA TYR A 60 -14.63 26.32 22.88
C TYR A 60 -16.17 26.16 22.88
N PRO A 61 -16.87 26.83 23.81
CA PRO A 61 -18.31 26.68 23.96
C PRO A 61 -19.03 27.13 22.68
N GLY A 62 -19.97 26.33 22.21
CA GLY A 62 -20.74 26.59 20.99
C GLY A 62 -20.07 26.11 19.69
N THR A 63 -18.77 25.78 19.71
CA THR A 63 -18.07 25.15 18.58
C THR A 63 -17.89 23.66 18.80
N VAL A 64 -17.48 23.23 20.00
CA VAL A 64 -17.22 21.83 20.33
C VAL A 64 -18.34 21.28 21.20
N LYS A 65 -18.96 20.18 20.75
CA LYS A 65 -19.96 19.40 21.47
C LYS A 65 -19.44 17.99 21.69
N VAL A 66 -19.58 17.52 22.93
CA VAL A 66 -19.11 16.20 23.34
C VAL A 66 -20.29 15.34 23.79
N LEU A 67 -20.27 14.08 23.37
CA LEU A 67 -21.14 13.02 23.88
C LEU A 67 -20.26 11.90 24.43
N HIS A 68 -20.74 11.21 25.46
CA HIS A 68 -20.12 9.98 25.96
C HIS A 68 -21.06 8.80 25.80
N GLN A 69 -20.49 7.64 25.52
CA GLN A 69 -21.19 6.37 25.47
C GLN A 69 -20.32 5.23 25.99
N ALA A 70 -20.92 4.07 26.20
CA ALA A 70 -20.17 2.85 26.43
C ALA A 70 -19.51 2.36 25.13
N ASN A 71 -18.33 1.76 25.23
CA ASN A 71 -17.55 1.30 24.09
C ASN A 71 -18.35 0.36 23.19
N SER A 72 -18.55 0.80 21.95
CA SER A 72 -19.29 0.08 20.90
C SER A 72 -18.42 -0.87 20.07
N GLY A 73 -17.10 -0.79 20.20
CA GLY A 73 -16.14 -1.66 19.50
C GLY A 73 -15.64 -1.12 18.16
N GLY A 74 -16.07 0.07 17.73
CA GLY A 74 -15.61 0.68 16.47
C GLY A 74 -16.16 2.09 16.23
N PRO A 75 -15.72 2.77 15.16
CA PRO A 75 -16.08 4.17 14.92
C PRO A 75 -17.51 4.38 14.39
N ALA A 76 -18.23 3.32 14.03
CA ALA A 76 -19.53 3.42 13.36
C ALA A 76 -20.62 4.02 14.25
N ALA A 77 -20.88 3.42 15.43
CA ALA A 77 -21.88 3.90 16.37
C ALA A 77 -21.62 5.34 16.87
N PRO A 78 -20.40 5.71 17.32
CA PRO A 78 -20.12 7.10 17.69
C PRO A 78 -20.26 8.07 16.50
N SER A 79 -19.91 7.66 15.26
CA SER A 79 -20.14 8.50 14.07
C SER A 79 -21.62 8.69 13.77
N ASN A 80 -22.45 7.65 13.90
CA ASN A 80 -23.90 7.76 13.73
C ASN A 80 -24.53 8.69 14.78
N ARG A 81 -24.16 8.55 16.06
CA ARG A 81 -24.64 9.48 17.12
C ARG A 81 -24.19 10.92 16.88
N ALA A 82 -22.97 11.12 16.42
CA ALA A 82 -22.49 12.46 16.08
C ALA A 82 -23.28 13.06 14.91
N LEU A 83 -23.54 12.24 13.89
CA LEU A 83 -24.31 12.62 12.71
C LEU A 83 -25.74 13.01 13.07
N ASP A 84 -26.37 12.34 14.04
CA ASP A 84 -27.71 12.72 14.53
C ASP A 84 -27.74 14.09 15.23
N GLN A 85 -26.58 14.63 15.63
CA GLN A 85 -26.46 15.96 16.24
C GLN A 85 -25.96 17.02 15.26
N ALA A 86 -25.60 16.65 14.03
CA ALA A 86 -24.95 17.54 13.07
C ALA A 86 -25.94 18.58 12.53
N THR A 87 -25.55 19.86 12.55
CA THR A 87 -26.39 20.98 12.09
C THR A 87 -25.84 21.70 10.85
N GLY A 88 -24.57 21.46 10.51
CA GLY A 88 -23.87 22.14 9.42
C GLY A 88 -24.42 21.81 8.04
N ARG A 89 -24.26 22.71 7.06
CA ARG A 89 -24.66 22.46 5.66
C ARG A 89 -23.94 21.24 5.06
N TYR A 90 -22.70 21.02 5.49
CA TYR A 90 -21.88 19.87 5.18
C TYR A 90 -21.49 19.08 6.43
N VAL A 91 -21.13 17.81 6.24
CA VAL A 91 -20.53 16.95 7.27
C VAL A 91 -19.17 16.48 6.80
N PHE A 92 -18.19 16.48 7.69
CA PHE A 92 -16.84 15.96 7.45
C PHE A 92 -16.47 14.96 8.55
N PHE A 93 -15.91 13.80 8.20
CA PHE A 93 -15.44 12.82 9.19
C PHE A 93 -13.92 12.84 9.31
N ILE A 94 -13.42 12.79 10.54
CA ILE A 94 -11.98 12.71 10.82
C ILE A 94 -11.70 11.63 11.87
N GLY A 95 -10.60 10.89 11.68
CA GLY A 95 -10.07 9.99 12.69
C GLY A 95 -9.45 10.78 13.85
N ALA A 96 -9.72 10.37 15.09
CA ALA A 96 -9.25 11.10 16.28
C ALA A 96 -7.72 11.22 16.42
N ASP A 97 -6.94 10.46 15.64
CA ASP A 97 -5.48 10.51 15.56
C ASP A 97 -4.93 11.21 14.31
N ASP A 98 -5.82 11.70 13.46
CA ASP A 98 -5.48 12.45 12.25
C ASP A 98 -5.59 13.95 12.50
N HIS A 99 -5.21 14.76 11.52
CA HIS A 99 -5.38 16.22 11.60
C HIS A 99 -5.61 16.84 10.21
N LEU A 100 -6.16 18.04 10.19
CA LEU A 100 -6.40 18.79 8.96
C LEU A 100 -5.30 19.82 8.68
N GLY A 101 -5.11 20.13 7.40
CA GLY A 101 -4.41 21.34 7.00
C GLY A 101 -5.19 22.58 7.45
N ARG A 102 -4.50 23.67 7.79
CA ARG A 102 -5.10 24.87 8.42
C ARG A 102 -6.27 25.48 7.63
N GLU A 103 -6.22 25.39 6.31
CA GLU A 103 -7.21 25.98 5.39
C GLU A 103 -8.12 24.92 4.75
N ALA A 104 -8.11 23.69 5.27
CA ALA A 104 -8.76 22.57 4.63
C ALA A 104 -10.27 22.75 4.54
N LEU A 105 -10.94 23.06 5.66
CA LEU A 105 -12.40 23.18 5.67
C LEU A 105 -12.90 24.38 4.87
N GLU A 106 -12.24 25.54 4.99
CA GLU A 106 -12.59 26.75 4.22
C GLU A 106 -12.54 26.47 2.71
N ARG A 107 -11.40 25.95 2.23
CA ARG A 107 -11.22 25.64 0.81
C ARG A 107 -12.20 24.58 0.30
N MET A 108 -12.45 23.53 1.09
CA MET A 108 -13.39 22.48 0.70
C MET A 108 -14.83 22.99 0.65
N VAL A 109 -15.27 23.78 1.62
CA VAL A 109 -16.62 24.38 1.64
C VAL A 109 -16.79 25.35 0.47
N ASP A 110 -15.83 26.25 0.25
CA ASP A 110 -15.89 27.23 -0.83
C ASP A 110 -15.93 26.55 -2.21
N ALA A 111 -15.13 25.49 -2.41
CA ALA A 111 -15.15 24.72 -3.65
C ALA A 111 -16.47 23.92 -3.81
N ALA A 112 -16.99 23.34 -2.73
CA ALA A 112 -18.25 22.61 -2.76
C ALA A 112 -19.42 23.53 -3.12
N ASP A 113 -19.47 24.74 -2.56
CA ASP A 113 -20.47 25.75 -2.90
C ASP A 113 -20.30 26.26 -4.34
N ARG A 114 -19.06 26.55 -4.75
CA ARG A 114 -18.75 27.04 -6.11
C ARG A 114 -19.13 26.04 -7.19
N TRP A 115 -18.91 24.75 -6.96
CA TRP A 115 -19.13 23.70 -7.96
C TRP A 115 -20.47 22.98 -7.79
N GLY A 116 -21.18 23.20 -6.68
CA GLY A 116 -22.36 22.41 -6.33
C GLY A 116 -22.02 20.94 -6.07
N SER A 117 -20.94 20.69 -5.33
CA SER A 117 -20.49 19.32 -5.02
C SER A 117 -21.33 18.72 -3.90
N ASP A 118 -21.75 17.47 -4.05
CA ASP A 118 -22.40 16.72 -2.96
C ASP A 118 -21.39 15.91 -2.15
N VAL A 119 -20.32 15.48 -2.81
CA VAL A 119 -19.16 14.84 -2.20
C VAL A 119 -17.90 15.54 -2.69
N LEU A 120 -17.03 15.95 -1.79
CA LEU A 120 -15.76 16.58 -2.15
C LEU A 120 -14.61 15.91 -1.39
N LEU A 121 -13.61 15.50 -2.17
CA LEU A 121 -12.37 14.92 -1.66
C LEU A 121 -11.29 16.00 -1.60
N GLY A 122 -10.65 16.17 -0.44
CA GLY A 122 -9.39 16.89 -0.34
C GLY A 122 -8.21 15.91 -0.38
N ARG A 123 -7.10 16.29 -1.04
CA ARG A 123 -5.88 15.48 -1.07
C ARG A 123 -5.45 15.06 0.33
N THR A 124 -5.30 13.75 0.45
CA THR A 124 -4.94 13.07 1.69
C THR A 124 -3.48 12.66 1.62
N VAL A 125 -2.73 12.98 2.68
CA VAL A 125 -1.32 12.61 2.82
C VAL A 125 -1.10 11.67 3.98
N GLY A 126 -0.21 10.70 3.78
CA GLY A 126 0.12 9.71 4.80
C GLY A 126 1.30 10.13 5.66
N VAL A 127 1.10 10.18 6.97
CA VAL A 127 2.15 10.45 7.97
C VAL A 127 2.62 9.13 8.58
N ASN A 128 3.90 9.06 8.98
CA ASN A 128 4.49 7.87 9.61
C ASN A 128 4.36 6.58 8.77
N LYS A 129 4.54 6.70 7.45
CA LYS A 129 4.40 5.59 6.48
C LYS A 129 2.98 5.02 6.39
N ARG A 130 1.96 5.79 6.78
CA ARG A 130 0.57 5.49 6.42
C ARG A 130 0.47 5.46 4.90
N TYR A 131 -0.01 4.36 4.35
CA TYR A 131 -0.22 4.24 2.91
C TYR A 131 -1.51 4.94 2.52
N ILE A 132 -1.43 5.84 1.54
CA ILE A 132 -2.57 6.47 0.87
C ILE A 132 -2.43 6.23 -0.62
N HIS A 133 -3.55 5.92 -1.28
CA HIS A 133 -3.58 5.80 -2.72
C HIS A 133 -3.77 7.17 -3.35
N GLN A 134 -2.77 7.60 -4.11
CA GLN A 134 -2.65 8.99 -4.57
C GLN A 134 -3.25 9.25 -5.95
N GLU A 135 -3.63 8.22 -6.71
CA GLU A 135 -4.04 8.37 -8.11
C GLU A 135 -5.23 9.31 -8.29
N ILE A 136 -6.22 9.27 -7.39
CA ILE A 136 -7.36 10.20 -7.44
C ILE A 136 -6.97 11.65 -7.16
N PHE A 137 -5.83 11.89 -6.52
CA PHE A 137 -5.30 13.19 -6.11
C PHE A 137 -4.14 13.68 -6.98
N ASP A 138 -3.99 13.15 -8.20
CA ASP A 138 -3.00 13.62 -9.17
C ASP A 138 -3.27 15.06 -9.66
N GLN A 139 -4.54 15.47 -9.72
CA GLN A 139 -4.98 16.83 -10.08
C GLN A 139 -6.37 17.18 -9.51
N THR A 140 -6.62 18.48 -9.37
CA THR A 140 -7.93 19.02 -9.01
C THR A 140 -8.92 18.78 -10.16
N ARG A 141 -10.12 18.27 -9.84
CA ARG A 141 -11.19 17.99 -10.79
C ARG A 141 -12.53 18.45 -10.22
N THR A 142 -13.28 19.22 -11.00
CA THR A 142 -14.62 19.70 -10.64
C THR A 142 -15.70 18.63 -10.75
N GLU A 143 -15.37 17.50 -11.37
CA GLU A 143 -16.24 16.35 -11.55
C GLU A 143 -15.38 15.10 -11.73
N VAL A 144 -15.69 14.06 -10.97
CA VAL A 144 -15.14 12.72 -11.12
C VAL A 144 -16.26 11.69 -11.09
N ASP A 145 -16.14 10.68 -11.94
CA ASP A 145 -17.07 9.57 -12.00
C ASP A 145 -16.57 8.39 -11.15
N LEU A 146 -17.48 7.72 -10.45
CA LEU A 146 -17.15 6.60 -9.56
C LEU A 146 -16.60 5.39 -10.34
N PHE A 147 -17.01 5.20 -11.59
CA PHE A 147 -16.75 3.97 -12.33
C PHE A 147 -15.52 4.06 -13.23
N THR A 148 -15.18 5.26 -13.69
CA THR A 148 -14.10 5.50 -14.66
C THR A 148 -12.87 6.18 -14.05
N SER A 149 -12.95 6.65 -12.80
CA SER A 149 -11.81 7.23 -12.08
C SER A 149 -11.20 6.29 -11.03
N ALA A 150 -10.14 6.74 -10.35
CA ALA A 150 -9.57 6.05 -9.20
C ALA A 150 -10.39 6.14 -7.90
N LEU A 151 -11.59 6.74 -7.93
CA LEU A 151 -12.43 6.95 -6.75
C LEU A 151 -12.76 5.68 -5.95
N PRO A 152 -13.01 4.50 -6.56
CA PRO A 152 -13.23 3.26 -5.80
C PRO A 152 -12.05 2.91 -4.88
N PHE A 153 -10.84 3.38 -5.18
CA PHE A 153 -9.66 3.16 -4.35
C PHE A 153 -9.55 4.13 -3.16
N SER A 154 -10.46 5.10 -3.05
CA SER A 154 -10.55 6.12 -2.01
C SER A 154 -11.96 6.17 -1.39
N LEU A 155 -12.45 5.05 -0.86
CA LEU A 155 -13.78 4.94 -0.22
C LEU A 155 -13.79 5.20 1.30
N SER A 156 -12.78 5.86 1.86
CA SER A 156 -12.84 6.32 3.26
C SER A 156 -13.90 7.42 3.44
N ASN A 157 -14.44 7.56 4.64
CA ASN A 157 -15.37 8.65 4.97
C ASN A 157 -14.68 10.02 5.19
N THR A 158 -13.37 10.14 5.01
CA THR A 158 -12.58 11.37 5.22
C THR A 158 -12.76 12.36 4.05
N LYS A 159 -13.98 12.84 3.87
CA LYS A 159 -14.45 13.70 2.77
C LYS A 159 -15.48 14.68 3.30
N LEU A 160 -15.74 15.74 2.53
CA LEU A 160 -16.87 16.63 2.78
C LEU A 160 -18.11 16.07 2.07
N PHE A 161 -19.20 15.91 2.81
CA PHE A 161 -20.49 15.45 2.29
C PHE A 161 -21.55 16.52 2.50
N ARG A 162 -22.39 16.79 1.51
CA ARG A 162 -23.58 17.65 1.68
C ARG A 162 -24.53 16.97 2.67
N ARG A 163 -24.90 17.63 3.77
CA ARG A 163 -25.76 17.02 4.81
C ARG A 163 -27.13 16.63 4.23
N GLU A 164 -27.69 17.43 3.34
CA GLU A 164 -28.96 17.12 2.67
C GLU A 164 -28.91 15.80 1.87
N LEU A 165 -27.76 15.45 1.27
CA LEU A 165 -27.57 14.16 0.61
C LEU A 165 -27.66 13.03 1.64
N VAL A 166 -26.94 13.19 2.76
CA VAL A 166 -26.89 12.22 3.86
C VAL A 166 -28.29 11.98 4.45
N GLU A 167 -29.06 13.04 4.66
CA GLU A 167 -30.43 12.96 5.21
C GLU A 167 -31.43 12.38 4.20
N LYS A 168 -31.40 12.87 2.96
CA LYS A 168 -32.33 12.43 1.91
C LYS A 168 -32.28 10.92 1.67
N TYR A 169 -31.09 10.32 1.75
CA TYR A 169 -30.90 8.89 1.52
C TYR A 169 -30.68 8.09 2.81
N GLY A 170 -30.82 8.71 3.99
CA GLY A 170 -30.69 8.03 5.28
C GLY A 170 -29.34 7.34 5.49
N LEU A 171 -28.25 7.94 5.00
CA LEU A 171 -26.93 7.31 5.02
C LEU A 171 -26.45 7.13 6.46
N ARG A 172 -26.07 5.90 6.82
CA ARG A 172 -25.56 5.51 8.15
C ARG A 172 -24.45 4.47 8.02
N PHE A 173 -23.57 4.43 9.03
CA PHE A 173 -22.54 3.40 9.13
C PHE A 173 -23.13 2.12 9.71
N PRO A 174 -22.89 0.94 9.11
CA PRO A 174 -23.22 -0.33 9.74
C PRO A 174 -22.38 -0.53 11.02
N GLU A 175 -23.06 -0.69 12.15
CA GLU A 175 -22.43 -0.74 13.48
C GLU A 175 -21.87 -2.13 13.82
N ASP A 176 -22.35 -3.17 13.16
CA ASP A 176 -21.92 -4.56 13.32
C ASP A 176 -20.72 -4.93 12.43
N MET A 177 -20.00 -3.91 11.93
CA MET A 177 -18.79 -4.07 11.11
C MET A 177 -17.57 -3.43 11.82
N PRO A 178 -16.66 -4.24 12.40
CA PRO A 178 -15.47 -3.71 13.07
C PRO A 178 -14.43 -3.13 12.09
N VAL A 179 -14.53 -3.44 10.80
CA VAL A 179 -13.60 -2.98 9.76
C VAL A 179 -14.35 -2.60 8.50
N GLY A 180 -14.02 -1.44 7.92
CA GLY A 180 -14.56 -1.04 6.62
C GLY A 180 -16.03 -0.60 6.65
N SER A 181 -16.57 -0.30 7.84
CA SER A 181 -17.92 0.24 8.00
C SER A 181 -18.12 1.60 7.30
N ASP A 182 -17.04 2.31 6.99
CA ASP A 182 -17.04 3.53 6.21
C ASP A 182 -17.34 3.32 4.73
N GLN A 183 -17.05 2.15 4.18
CA GLN A 183 -17.18 1.89 2.75
C GLN A 183 -18.64 1.86 2.28
N PRO A 184 -19.59 1.18 2.95
CA PRO A 184 -21.01 1.24 2.56
C PRO A 184 -21.58 2.66 2.58
N PHE A 185 -21.27 3.45 3.62
CA PHE A 185 -21.68 4.86 3.71
C PHE A 185 -21.13 5.68 2.55
N THR A 186 -19.81 5.61 2.33
CA THR A 186 -19.13 6.43 1.31
C THR A 186 -19.52 6.02 -0.09
N LEU A 187 -19.66 4.72 -0.36
CA LEU A 187 -20.07 4.21 -1.65
C LEU A 187 -21.49 4.67 -1.99
N GLU A 188 -22.44 4.53 -1.06
CA GLU A 188 -23.81 4.99 -1.28
C GLU A 188 -23.84 6.51 -1.50
N ALA A 189 -23.10 7.29 -0.71
CA ALA A 189 -22.98 8.73 -0.93
C ALA A 189 -22.49 9.06 -2.34
N CYS A 190 -21.43 8.38 -2.82
CA CYS A 190 -20.91 8.57 -4.17
C CYS A 190 -21.91 8.13 -5.26
N LEU A 191 -22.64 7.05 -5.06
CA LEU A 191 -23.66 6.57 -6.02
C LEU A 191 -24.85 7.54 -6.15
N ARG A 192 -25.20 8.22 -5.05
CA ARG A 192 -26.35 9.13 -4.98
C ARG A 192 -26.01 10.60 -5.25
N ALA A 193 -24.72 10.94 -5.25
CA ALA A 193 -24.23 12.29 -5.51
C ALA A 193 -24.57 12.73 -6.94
N GLY A 194 -25.09 13.96 -7.08
CA GLY A 194 -25.20 14.61 -8.37
C GLY A 194 -23.85 15.10 -8.88
N ARG A 195 -22.92 15.45 -7.98
CA ARG A 195 -21.54 15.82 -8.33
C ARG A 195 -20.55 15.38 -7.26
N ILE A 196 -19.45 14.77 -7.71
CA ILE A 196 -18.28 14.44 -6.88
C ILE A 196 -17.08 15.24 -7.39
N SER A 197 -16.38 15.93 -6.50
CA SER A 197 -15.23 16.77 -6.86
C SER A 197 -13.97 16.36 -6.08
N VAL A 198 -12.81 16.74 -6.61
CA VAL A 198 -11.50 16.50 -5.98
C VAL A 198 -10.69 17.80 -5.97
N LEU A 199 -10.15 18.17 -4.80
CA LEU A 199 -9.12 19.18 -4.63
C LEU A 199 -7.77 18.52 -4.38
N ALA A 200 -6.79 18.80 -5.22
CA ALA A 200 -5.44 18.22 -5.15
C ALA A 200 -4.30 19.25 -5.01
N ASP A 201 -4.65 20.52 -4.87
CA ASP A 201 -3.75 21.67 -4.84
C ASP A 201 -3.17 21.99 -3.46
N TYR A 202 -3.71 21.38 -2.41
CA TYR A 202 -3.32 21.58 -1.01
C TYR A 202 -3.33 20.25 -0.26
N ASP A 203 -2.62 20.15 0.86
CA ASP A 203 -2.70 18.98 1.75
C ASP A 203 -3.84 19.20 2.76
N TYR A 204 -4.99 18.58 2.48
CA TYR A 204 -6.21 18.81 3.26
C TYR A 204 -6.27 17.92 4.50
N TYR A 205 -5.90 16.65 4.36
CA TYR A 205 -6.03 15.65 5.42
C TYR A 205 -4.73 14.89 5.64
N TYR A 206 -4.29 14.82 6.89
CA TYR A 206 -3.08 14.10 7.29
C TYR A 206 -3.46 12.81 8.03
N ALA A 207 -3.41 11.69 7.31
CA ALA A 207 -3.71 10.38 7.85
C ALA A 207 -2.48 9.80 8.57
N VAL A 208 -2.57 9.61 9.87
CA VAL A 208 -1.49 9.22 10.76
C VAL A 208 -1.52 7.72 10.98
N LYS A 209 -0.33 7.11 10.91
CA LYS A 209 -0.10 5.78 11.48
C LYS A 209 0.47 5.96 12.88
N ARG A 210 -0.30 5.59 13.92
CA ARG A 210 0.17 5.69 15.31
C ARG A 210 1.43 4.85 15.50
N LEU A 211 2.36 5.36 16.30
CA LEU A 211 3.63 4.67 16.56
C LEU A 211 3.44 3.34 17.30
N ASN A 212 2.37 3.24 18.12
CA ASN A 212 1.99 2.01 18.81
C ASN A 212 1.19 1.02 17.94
N ALA A 213 0.92 1.35 16.66
CA ALA A 213 0.07 0.58 15.75
C ALA A 213 -1.32 0.24 16.31
N GLY A 214 -1.85 1.09 17.20
CA GLY A 214 -3.15 0.90 17.86
C GLY A 214 -4.36 1.13 16.95
N ASN A 215 -4.19 1.59 15.70
CA ASN A 215 -5.31 1.82 14.79
C ASN A 215 -6.13 0.54 14.58
N ILE A 216 -7.45 0.64 14.65
CA ILE A 216 -8.38 -0.48 14.43
C ILE A 216 -8.14 -1.17 13.08
N THR A 217 -7.74 -0.40 12.06
CA THR A 217 -7.42 -0.92 10.72
C THR A 217 -6.31 -1.98 10.71
N TYR A 218 -5.43 -2.00 11.71
CA TYR A 218 -4.29 -2.93 11.81
C TYR A 218 -4.51 -4.07 12.82
N ARG A 219 -5.63 -4.09 13.55
CA ARG A 219 -5.91 -5.04 14.63
C ARG A 219 -6.91 -6.15 14.27
N SER A 220 -7.46 -6.13 13.05
CA SER A 220 -8.53 -7.04 12.64
C SER A 220 -8.06 -8.48 12.44
N ASP A 221 -8.85 -9.44 12.93
CA ASP A 221 -8.72 -10.85 12.62
C ASP A 221 -9.09 -11.17 11.14
N HIS A 222 -8.54 -12.26 10.58
CA HIS A 222 -8.78 -12.65 9.19
C HIS A 222 -10.23 -13.01 8.92
N VAL A 223 -10.90 -13.66 9.88
CA VAL A 223 -12.29 -14.07 9.74
C VAL A 223 -13.20 -12.84 9.76
N ALA A 224 -13.01 -11.97 10.75
CA ALA A 224 -13.76 -10.71 10.81
C ALA A 224 -13.57 -9.87 9.53
N ARG A 225 -12.36 -9.86 8.98
CA ARG A 225 -12.07 -9.17 7.71
C ARG A 225 -12.76 -9.84 6.52
N LEU A 226 -12.79 -11.17 6.45
CA LEU A 226 -13.55 -11.89 5.43
C LEU A 226 -15.04 -11.54 5.52
N ASP A 227 -15.63 -11.64 6.70
CA ASP A 227 -17.06 -11.39 6.91
C ASP A 227 -17.43 -9.94 6.53
N CYS A 228 -16.59 -8.96 6.90
CA CYS A 228 -16.79 -7.55 6.49
C CYS A 228 -16.68 -7.37 4.97
N VAL A 229 -15.70 -8.02 4.32
CA VAL A 229 -15.49 -7.89 2.87
C VAL A 229 -16.61 -8.56 2.09
N ASP A 230 -17.10 -9.73 2.53
CA ASP A 230 -18.28 -10.38 1.93
C ASP A 230 -19.48 -9.45 1.97
N ARG A 231 -19.75 -8.83 3.12
CA ARG A 231 -20.83 -7.85 3.26
C ARG A 231 -20.68 -6.64 2.34
N ILE A 232 -19.47 -6.08 2.21
CA ILE A 232 -19.24 -4.95 1.32
C ILE A 232 -19.44 -5.34 -0.14
N VAL A 233 -18.92 -6.51 -0.57
CA VAL A 233 -19.10 -6.99 -1.94
C VAL A 233 -20.58 -7.23 -2.25
N ARG A 234 -21.33 -7.84 -1.32
CA ARG A 234 -22.77 -8.05 -1.47
C ARG A 234 -23.56 -6.74 -1.45
N PHE A 235 -23.12 -5.76 -0.66
CA PHE A 235 -23.69 -4.41 -0.68
C PHE A 235 -23.50 -3.76 -2.05
N VAL A 236 -22.29 -3.80 -2.62
CA VAL A 236 -22.03 -3.29 -3.99
C VAL A 236 -22.92 -4.00 -5.01
N ALA A 237 -23.03 -5.33 -4.93
CA ALA A 237 -23.85 -6.12 -5.86
C ALA A 237 -25.36 -5.84 -5.72
N ALA A 238 -25.83 -5.42 -4.55
CA ALA A 238 -27.21 -5.01 -4.33
C ALA A 238 -27.52 -3.61 -4.89
N GLN A 239 -26.52 -2.74 -5.04
CA GLN A 239 -26.68 -1.37 -5.57
C GLN A 239 -26.48 -1.26 -7.08
N LEU A 240 -25.69 -2.16 -7.67
CA LEU A 240 -25.30 -2.10 -9.08
C LEU A 240 -25.58 -3.43 -9.75
N GLU A 241 -26.19 -3.46 -10.93
CA GLU A 241 -26.40 -4.67 -11.74
C GLU A 241 -25.07 -5.26 -12.26
N PRO A 242 -25.02 -6.56 -12.65
CA PRO A 242 -23.83 -7.14 -13.26
C PRO A 242 -23.43 -6.35 -14.52
N GLY A 243 -22.18 -5.87 -14.57
CA GLY A 243 -21.70 -5.05 -15.68
C GLY A 243 -20.47 -4.23 -15.31
N GLU A 244 -20.07 -3.34 -16.22
CA GLU A 244 -18.81 -2.58 -16.12
C GLU A 244 -18.74 -1.69 -14.87
N GLN A 245 -19.87 -1.10 -14.47
CA GLN A 245 -19.95 -0.25 -13.28
C GLN A 245 -19.73 -1.04 -11.99
N ARG A 246 -20.37 -2.22 -11.86
CA ARG A 246 -20.15 -3.12 -10.72
C ARG A 246 -18.69 -3.59 -10.70
N ASP A 247 -18.16 -3.97 -11.86
CA ASP A 247 -16.77 -4.44 -11.98
C ASP A 247 -15.75 -3.36 -11.59
N ALA A 248 -15.99 -2.10 -11.97
CA ALA A 248 -15.12 -0.98 -11.61
C ALA A 248 -14.98 -0.81 -10.09
N VAL A 249 -16.08 -0.97 -9.35
CA VAL A 249 -16.09 -0.89 -7.88
C VAL A 249 -15.52 -2.16 -7.25
N LEU A 250 -15.93 -3.35 -7.73
CA LEU A 250 -15.48 -4.63 -7.16
C LEU A 250 -14.00 -4.92 -7.43
N ARG A 251 -13.41 -4.36 -8.49
CA ARG A 251 -11.97 -4.45 -8.77
C ARG A 251 -11.12 -4.07 -7.56
N ARG A 252 -11.46 -2.97 -6.89
CA ARG A 252 -10.78 -2.53 -5.67
C ARG A 252 -10.87 -3.58 -4.55
N HIS A 253 -12.03 -4.21 -4.40
CA HIS A 253 -12.29 -5.16 -3.32
C HIS A 253 -11.47 -6.44 -3.55
N PHE A 254 -11.44 -6.94 -4.80
CA PHE A 254 -10.59 -8.06 -5.18
C PHE A 254 -9.10 -7.74 -5.08
N ALA A 255 -8.66 -6.64 -5.69
CA ALA A 255 -7.24 -6.28 -5.77
C ALA A 255 -6.60 -5.99 -4.40
N TRP A 256 -7.37 -5.49 -3.44
CA TRP A 256 -6.81 -5.07 -2.15
C TRP A 256 -7.42 -5.80 -0.95
N GLU A 257 -8.74 -5.88 -0.78
CA GLU A 257 -9.29 -6.48 0.45
C GLU A 257 -9.22 -8.00 0.44
N ILE A 258 -9.73 -8.64 -0.61
CA ILE A 258 -9.73 -10.09 -0.77
C ILE A 258 -8.27 -10.58 -0.92
N ALA A 259 -7.47 -9.92 -1.77
CA ALA A 259 -6.06 -10.28 -1.93
C ALA A 259 -5.25 -10.19 -0.63
N LYS A 260 -5.59 -9.30 0.32
CA LYS A 260 -4.90 -9.21 1.63
C LYS A 260 -5.12 -10.46 2.48
N LEU A 261 -6.29 -11.12 2.38
CA LEU A 261 -6.60 -12.32 3.16
C LEU A 261 -5.71 -13.52 2.78
N LEU A 262 -5.13 -13.50 1.58
CA LEU A 262 -4.33 -14.59 1.03
C LEU A 262 -2.83 -14.24 1.00
N LYS A 263 -2.36 -13.39 1.92
CA LYS A 263 -0.94 -13.00 2.02
C LYS A 263 -0.12 -14.00 2.85
N ALA A 264 1.15 -13.68 3.10
CA ALA A 264 2.10 -14.58 3.77
C ALA A 264 1.66 -14.97 5.20
N ASP A 265 0.93 -14.09 5.87
CA ASP A 265 0.31 -14.31 7.18
C ASP A 265 -0.80 -15.37 7.18
N PHE A 266 -1.45 -15.64 6.04
CA PHE A 266 -2.38 -16.76 5.90
C PHE A 266 -1.75 -18.11 6.30
N LEU A 267 -0.48 -18.32 5.97
CA LEU A 267 0.25 -19.56 6.31
C LEU A 267 0.45 -19.74 7.83
N LYS A 268 0.31 -18.67 8.61
CA LYS A 268 0.45 -18.68 10.07
C LYS A 268 -0.84 -18.97 10.81
N LEU A 269 -1.98 -18.96 10.10
CA LEU A 269 -3.28 -19.25 10.68
C LEU A 269 -3.44 -20.75 10.93
N ASP A 270 -4.30 -21.06 11.91
CA ASP A 270 -4.75 -22.42 12.16
C ASP A 270 -5.46 -23.01 10.93
N ARG A 271 -5.40 -24.35 10.80
CA ARG A 271 -5.90 -25.04 9.60
C ARG A 271 -7.37 -24.80 9.34
N ASP A 272 -8.19 -24.76 10.38
CA ASP A 272 -9.63 -24.52 10.25
C ASP A 272 -9.93 -23.09 9.79
N VAL A 273 -9.17 -22.11 10.30
CA VAL A 273 -9.27 -20.71 9.88
C VAL A 273 -8.83 -20.54 8.43
N GLN A 274 -7.75 -21.22 8.01
CA GLN A 274 -7.33 -21.23 6.61
C GLN A 274 -8.40 -21.78 5.69
N GLU A 275 -9.06 -22.88 6.07
CA GLU A 275 -10.13 -23.47 5.27
C GLU A 275 -11.33 -22.53 5.18
N ARG A 276 -11.74 -21.91 6.29
CA ARG A 276 -12.83 -20.90 6.29
C ARG A 276 -12.49 -19.71 5.40
N VAL A 277 -11.29 -19.17 5.51
CA VAL A 277 -10.84 -18.03 4.68
C VAL A 277 -10.78 -18.43 3.20
N ARG A 278 -10.20 -19.59 2.87
CA ARG A 278 -10.16 -20.12 1.51
C ARG A 278 -11.56 -20.27 0.93
N ALA A 279 -12.46 -20.94 1.67
CA ALA A 279 -13.81 -21.20 1.22
C ALA A 279 -14.60 -19.90 0.98
N GLY A 280 -14.51 -18.94 1.91
CA GLY A 280 -15.19 -17.65 1.78
C GLY A 280 -14.67 -16.82 0.60
N VAL A 281 -13.34 -16.73 0.45
CA VAL A 281 -12.74 -16.08 -0.74
C VAL A 281 -13.15 -16.79 -2.03
N GLY A 282 -13.17 -18.12 -2.02
CA GLY A 282 -13.59 -18.91 -3.16
C GLY A 282 -15.05 -18.68 -3.56
N THR A 283 -15.96 -18.53 -2.59
CA THR A 283 -17.35 -18.17 -2.84
C THR A 283 -17.46 -16.78 -3.46
N LEU A 284 -16.80 -15.77 -2.88
CA LEU A 284 -16.79 -14.43 -3.45
C LEU A 284 -16.24 -14.39 -4.88
N ALA A 285 -15.18 -15.16 -5.15
CA ALA A 285 -14.61 -15.24 -6.48
C ALA A 285 -15.58 -15.89 -7.48
N ARG A 286 -16.21 -17.02 -7.15
CA ARG A 286 -17.17 -17.67 -8.04
C ARG A 286 -18.42 -16.82 -8.30
N ASP A 287 -18.88 -16.09 -7.28
CA ASP A 287 -20.10 -15.28 -7.38
C ASP A 287 -19.86 -13.94 -8.10
N PHE A 288 -18.68 -13.33 -7.95
CA PHE A 288 -18.47 -11.92 -8.32
C PHE A 288 -17.16 -11.60 -9.08
N LEU A 289 -16.20 -12.51 -9.21
CA LEU A 289 -14.97 -12.24 -9.96
C LEU A 289 -15.19 -12.51 -11.45
N THR A 290 -15.48 -11.46 -12.22
CA THR A 290 -15.56 -11.55 -13.68
C THR A 290 -14.18 -11.65 -14.32
N ASP A 291 -14.11 -12.12 -15.57
CA ASP A 291 -12.88 -12.12 -16.37
C ASP A 291 -12.28 -10.70 -16.49
N ARG A 292 -13.12 -9.67 -16.64
CA ARG A 292 -12.70 -8.27 -16.69
C ARG A 292 -11.97 -7.84 -15.41
N ILE A 293 -12.50 -8.20 -14.24
CA ILE A 293 -11.82 -7.90 -12.97
C ILE A 293 -10.54 -8.73 -12.88
N ARG A 294 -10.64 -10.04 -13.14
CA ARG A 294 -9.53 -11.00 -13.08
C ARG A 294 -8.33 -10.50 -13.87
N ASP A 295 -8.52 -10.08 -15.12
CA ASP A 295 -7.44 -9.72 -16.03
C ASP A 295 -6.73 -8.41 -15.64
N GLN A 296 -7.35 -7.61 -14.78
CA GLN A 296 -6.77 -6.39 -14.20
C GLN A 296 -6.08 -6.61 -12.85
N LEU A 297 -6.16 -7.82 -12.27
CA LEU A 297 -5.43 -8.17 -11.06
C LEU A 297 -3.97 -8.51 -11.40
N ASP A 298 -3.07 -8.25 -10.45
CA ASP A 298 -1.71 -8.77 -10.55
C ASP A 298 -1.73 -10.31 -10.48
N VAL A 299 -0.80 -10.96 -11.20
CA VAL A 299 -0.75 -12.43 -11.30
C VAL A 299 -0.70 -13.11 -9.94
N THR A 300 -0.02 -12.53 -8.95
CA THR A 300 0.09 -13.12 -7.61
C THR A 300 -1.27 -13.16 -6.93
N SER A 301 -1.98 -12.02 -6.89
CA SER A 301 -3.33 -11.96 -6.32
C SER A 301 -4.30 -12.85 -7.10
N ARG A 302 -4.25 -12.80 -8.43
CA ARG A 302 -5.14 -13.56 -9.31
C ARG A 302 -5.02 -15.06 -9.13
N VAL A 303 -3.80 -15.61 -9.19
CA VAL A 303 -3.57 -17.05 -9.00
C VAL A 303 -4.03 -17.47 -7.61
N ARG A 304 -3.70 -16.72 -6.55
CA ARG A 304 -4.13 -17.08 -5.18
C ARG A 304 -5.65 -17.09 -5.03
N ILE A 305 -6.35 -16.10 -5.57
CA ILE A 305 -7.82 -16.04 -5.52
C ILE A 305 -8.42 -17.19 -6.34
N GLY A 306 -7.88 -17.46 -7.54
CA GLY A 306 -8.27 -18.59 -8.36
C GLY A 306 -8.09 -19.93 -7.64
N THR A 307 -6.91 -20.17 -7.05
CA THR A 307 -6.65 -21.40 -6.30
C THR A 307 -7.53 -21.52 -5.06
N ALA A 308 -7.89 -20.40 -4.41
CA ALA A 308 -8.87 -20.44 -3.33
C ALA A 308 -10.27 -20.86 -3.83
N ALA A 309 -10.65 -20.43 -5.04
CA ALA A 309 -11.94 -20.72 -5.66
C ALA A 309 -12.04 -22.14 -6.23
N TYR A 310 -10.99 -22.65 -6.85
CA TYR A 310 -11.06 -23.88 -7.65
C TYR A 310 -10.11 -24.99 -7.18
N GLY A 311 -9.08 -24.64 -6.39
CA GLY A 311 -8.11 -25.59 -5.85
C GLY A 311 -8.37 -26.00 -4.41
N SER A 312 -7.54 -26.93 -3.92
CA SER A 312 -7.54 -27.35 -2.52
C SER A 312 -6.78 -26.36 -1.63
N LEU A 313 -6.95 -26.48 -0.31
CA LEU A 313 -6.12 -25.74 0.64
C LEU A 313 -4.62 -26.09 0.53
N ALA A 314 -4.28 -27.31 0.09
CA ALA A 314 -2.89 -27.68 -0.15
C ALA A 314 -2.31 -26.88 -1.33
N ASP A 315 -3.07 -26.74 -2.40
CA ASP A 315 -2.67 -25.99 -3.60
C ASP A 315 -2.50 -24.51 -3.28
N LEU A 316 -3.47 -23.91 -2.58
CA LEU A 316 -3.39 -22.49 -2.19
C LEU A 316 -2.14 -22.23 -1.33
N ARG A 317 -1.85 -23.14 -0.39
CA ARG A 317 -0.64 -23.04 0.43
C ARG A 317 0.63 -23.17 -0.41
N ALA A 318 0.66 -24.06 -1.40
CA ALA A 318 1.79 -24.20 -2.31
C ALA A 318 2.04 -22.90 -3.10
N VAL A 319 0.99 -22.29 -3.64
CA VAL A 319 1.08 -20.99 -4.34
C VAL A 319 1.59 -19.88 -3.41
N ILE A 320 1.08 -19.79 -2.18
CA ILE A 320 1.56 -18.75 -1.24
C ILE A 320 3.02 -19.01 -0.83
N ARG A 321 3.41 -20.29 -0.64
CA ARG A 321 4.80 -20.66 -0.33
C ARG A 321 5.75 -20.35 -1.47
N GLN A 322 5.34 -20.53 -2.73
CA GLN A 322 6.13 -20.11 -3.88
C GLN A 322 6.63 -18.67 -3.67
N ASP A 323 5.74 -17.73 -3.36
CA ASP A 323 6.14 -16.33 -3.21
C ASP A 323 6.95 -16.01 -1.94
N VAL A 324 6.67 -16.73 -0.84
CA VAL A 324 7.25 -16.43 0.48
C VAL A 324 8.61 -17.10 0.68
N GLU A 325 8.73 -18.36 0.25
CA GLU A 325 9.88 -19.23 0.50
C GLU A 325 10.82 -19.24 -0.71
N GLU A 326 10.28 -19.29 -1.92
CA GLU A 326 11.05 -19.40 -3.16
C GLU A 326 11.11 -18.09 -3.96
N GLY A 327 10.27 -17.12 -3.62
CA GLY A 327 10.07 -15.89 -4.37
C GLY A 327 9.35 -16.13 -5.70
N LEU A 328 9.51 -15.18 -6.61
CA LEU A 328 8.79 -15.15 -7.87
C LEU A 328 9.04 -16.41 -8.73
N PRO A 329 7.98 -17.03 -9.30
CA PRO A 329 8.08 -18.27 -10.06
C PRO A 329 8.83 -18.11 -11.39
N PRO A 330 9.24 -19.24 -12.00
CA PRO A 330 9.68 -19.29 -13.39
C PRO A 330 8.62 -18.70 -14.35
N MET A 331 9.04 -18.39 -15.57
CA MET A 331 8.16 -17.87 -16.60
C MET A 331 8.32 -18.66 -17.88
N VAL A 332 7.24 -18.81 -18.64
CA VAL A 332 7.25 -19.41 -19.96
C VAL A 332 6.57 -18.49 -20.96
N LEU A 333 7.07 -18.49 -22.20
CA LEU A 333 6.45 -17.84 -23.35
C LEU A 333 5.75 -18.92 -24.18
N GLN A 334 4.45 -18.78 -24.39
CA GLN A 334 3.64 -19.66 -25.25
C GLN A 334 2.70 -18.78 -26.07
N ASP A 335 2.70 -18.95 -27.39
CA ASP A 335 1.83 -18.21 -28.33
C ASP A 335 1.86 -16.69 -28.11
N ASP A 336 3.08 -16.13 -28.02
CA ASP A 336 3.37 -14.71 -27.76
C ASP A 336 2.83 -14.15 -26.43
N ARG A 337 2.37 -15.03 -25.52
CA ARG A 337 1.91 -14.68 -24.18
C ARG A 337 2.84 -15.24 -23.12
N TRP A 338 2.98 -14.49 -22.03
CA TRP A 338 3.83 -14.86 -20.92
C TRP A 338 3.03 -15.39 -19.75
N TYR A 339 3.49 -16.48 -19.17
CA TYR A 339 2.85 -17.11 -18.03
C TYR A 339 3.82 -17.23 -16.87
N ALA A 340 3.32 -16.98 -15.66
CA ALA A 340 4.03 -17.28 -14.41
C ALA A 340 3.76 -18.73 -14.02
N VAL A 341 4.81 -19.55 -13.95
CA VAL A 341 4.74 -20.99 -13.64
C VAL A 341 4.58 -21.20 -12.13
N TYR A 342 3.43 -20.77 -11.60
CA TYR A 342 3.03 -21.09 -10.23
C TYR A 342 2.60 -22.56 -10.12
N PRO A 343 2.61 -23.14 -8.90
CA PRO A 343 1.98 -24.44 -8.66
C PRO A 343 0.55 -24.47 -9.24
N GLY A 344 0.27 -25.45 -10.10
CA GLY A 344 -1.00 -25.59 -10.82
C GLY A 344 -0.99 -25.15 -12.29
N PHE A 345 0.02 -24.41 -12.76
CA PHE A 345 0.14 -24.04 -14.18
C PHE A 345 0.29 -25.29 -15.06
N GLY A 346 -0.57 -25.40 -16.08
CA GLY A 346 -0.64 -26.57 -16.96
C GLY A 346 -1.11 -27.87 -16.31
N ASP A 347 -1.57 -27.85 -15.04
CA ASP A 347 -2.15 -29.01 -14.37
C ASP A 347 -3.69 -28.95 -14.46
N PRO A 348 -4.34 -29.85 -15.21
CA PRO A 348 -5.80 -29.87 -15.33
C PRO A 348 -6.53 -30.03 -14.00
N ARG A 349 -5.88 -30.58 -12.97
CA ARG A 349 -6.46 -30.76 -11.63
C ARG A 349 -6.54 -29.47 -10.82
N SER A 350 -5.83 -28.41 -11.24
CA SER A 350 -5.85 -27.12 -10.54
C SER A 350 -7.19 -26.39 -10.67
N GLY A 351 -7.99 -26.74 -11.68
CA GLY A 351 -9.22 -26.03 -12.03
C GLY A 351 -9.01 -24.63 -12.60
N LEU A 352 -7.76 -24.24 -12.88
CA LEU A 352 -7.39 -22.94 -13.44
C LEU A 352 -6.92 -23.10 -14.89
N THR A 353 -7.43 -22.25 -15.76
CA THR A 353 -6.94 -22.10 -17.13
C THR A 353 -5.67 -21.24 -17.17
N ASP A 354 -4.95 -21.25 -18.28
CA ASP A 354 -3.66 -20.55 -18.40
C ASP A 354 -3.78 -19.03 -18.24
N GLU A 355 -4.94 -18.43 -18.54
CA GLU A 355 -5.22 -17.00 -18.34
C GLU A 355 -5.05 -16.56 -16.88
N TRP A 356 -5.26 -17.47 -15.91
CA TRP A 356 -5.00 -17.20 -14.49
C TRP A 356 -3.53 -16.95 -14.19
N PHE A 357 -2.63 -17.46 -15.04
CA PHE A 357 -1.19 -17.36 -14.91
C PHE A 357 -0.59 -16.33 -15.88
N GLU A 358 -1.38 -15.78 -16.82
CA GLU A 358 -0.94 -14.86 -17.86
C GLU A 358 -0.51 -13.47 -17.34
N LEU A 359 0.64 -12.97 -17.73
CA LEU A 359 1.10 -11.64 -17.35
C LEU A 359 0.40 -10.56 -18.20
N THR A 360 -0.80 -10.13 -17.77
CA THR A 360 -1.72 -9.25 -18.52
C THR A 360 -1.32 -7.77 -18.56
N ASN A 361 -0.37 -7.32 -17.74
CA ASN A 361 0.20 -5.98 -17.81
C ASN A 361 1.65 -6.04 -18.34
N PRO A 362 1.91 -5.59 -19.58
CA PRO A 362 3.26 -5.50 -20.13
C PRO A 362 3.94 -4.24 -19.59
N ALA A 363 4.14 -4.16 -18.26
CA ALA A 363 5.15 -3.26 -17.78
C ALA A 363 6.48 -3.84 -18.26
N ALA A 364 7.13 -3.16 -19.21
CA ALA A 364 8.50 -3.37 -19.70
C ALA A 364 9.54 -3.70 -18.58
N ARG A 365 9.16 -3.48 -17.32
CA ARG A 365 9.82 -3.87 -16.08
C ARG A 365 9.93 -5.39 -15.81
N TRP A 366 8.99 -6.25 -16.25
CA TRP A 366 9.02 -7.71 -15.99
C TRP A 366 9.43 -8.56 -17.20
N LEU A 367 9.15 -8.07 -18.41
CA LEU A 367 9.46 -8.75 -19.67
C LEU A 367 10.96 -8.72 -19.99
N ALA A 368 11.67 -7.72 -19.46
CA ALA A 368 13.11 -7.52 -19.55
C ALA A 368 13.89 -8.12 -18.36
N ARG A 369 13.40 -9.21 -17.75
CA ARG A 369 14.04 -9.80 -16.56
C ARG A 369 15.49 -10.13 -16.87
N LEU A 370 16.37 -9.53 -16.10
CA LEU A 370 17.80 -9.73 -16.13
C LEU A 370 18.19 -10.29 -14.76
N ASP A 371 18.68 -11.52 -14.71
CA ASP A 371 19.06 -12.18 -13.47
C ASP A 371 20.58 -12.21 -13.36
N ALA A 372 21.14 -11.83 -12.22
CA ALA A 372 22.57 -11.95 -12.01
C ALA A 372 22.98 -13.43 -11.98
N VAL A 373 23.73 -13.86 -12.99
CA VAL A 373 24.27 -15.22 -13.09
C VAL A 373 25.65 -15.32 -12.47
N SER A 374 26.40 -14.22 -12.41
CA SER A 374 27.73 -14.18 -11.79
C SER A 374 28.03 -12.81 -11.20
N ILE A 375 28.69 -12.83 -10.04
CA ILE A 375 29.13 -11.64 -9.33
C ILE A 375 30.53 -11.91 -8.79
N GLY A 376 31.46 -11.00 -9.02
CA GLY A 376 32.82 -11.14 -8.54
C GLY A 376 33.58 -9.83 -8.50
N TRP A 377 34.67 -9.80 -7.75
CA TRP A 377 35.58 -8.65 -7.71
C TRP A 377 36.71 -8.85 -8.74
N THR A 378 37.10 -7.77 -9.41
CA THR A 378 38.25 -7.77 -10.31
C THR A 378 38.94 -6.41 -10.29
N VAL A 379 40.01 -6.27 -11.06
CA VAL A 379 40.76 -5.03 -11.25
C VAL A 379 40.58 -4.61 -12.70
N ASP A 380 40.23 -3.35 -12.94
CA ASP A 380 40.09 -2.82 -14.29
C ASP A 380 41.44 -2.42 -14.90
N GLY A 381 41.43 -1.95 -16.16
CA GLY A 381 42.65 -1.56 -16.88
C GLY A 381 43.39 -0.37 -16.28
N ALA A 382 42.77 0.39 -15.37
CA ALA A 382 43.38 1.50 -14.64
C ALA A 382 43.96 1.05 -13.28
N GLY A 383 43.89 -0.24 -12.94
CA GLY A 383 44.32 -0.76 -11.65
C GLY A 383 43.29 -0.55 -10.54
N GLU A 384 42.07 -0.10 -10.85
CA GLU A 384 41.03 0.12 -9.86
C GLU A 384 40.23 -1.16 -9.59
N ARG A 385 39.87 -1.35 -8.32
CA ARG A 385 39.02 -2.47 -7.93
C ARG A 385 37.57 -2.19 -8.31
N VAL A 386 37.00 -3.12 -9.07
CA VAL A 386 35.62 -3.04 -9.56
C VAL A 386 34.84 -4.30 -9.22
N LEU A 387 33.53 -4.14 -9.04
CA LEU A 387 32.61 -5.27 -8.96
C LEU A 387 32.13 -5.62 -10.36
N ARG A 388 32.42 -6.83 -10.82
CA ARG A 388 31.87 -7.41 -12.05
C ARG A 388 30.54 -8.07 -11.76
N LEU A 389 29.55 -7.74 -12.58
CA LEU A 389 28.22 -8.33 -12.61
C LEU A 389 27.97 -8.88 -14.01
N VAL A 390 27.61 -10.15 -14.10
CA VAL A 390 27.07 -10.74 -15.33
C VAL A 390 25.63 -11.11 -15.05
N ALA A 391 24.75 -10.67 -15.92
CA ALA A 391 23.33 -10.91 -15.79
C ALA A 391 22.74 -11.36 -17.13
N ARG A 392 21.73 -12.22 -17.10
CA ARG A 392 21.16 -12.84 -18.29
C ARG A 392 19.65 -12.68 -18.30
N SER A 393 19.13 -12.34 -19.48
CA SER A 393 17.71 -12.32 -19.79
C SER A 393 17.40 -13.45 -20.76
N PRO A 394 16.25 -14.14 -20.63
CA PRO A 394 15.81 -15.10 -21.63
C PRO A 394 15.36 -14.42 -22.93
N ARG A 395 15.33 -13.08 -23.02
CA ARG A 395 14.88 -12.35 -24.21
C ARG A 395 16.01 -11.97 -25.16
N PRO A 396 16.06 -12.46 -26.40
CA PRO A 396 17.02 -12.00 -27.40
C PRO A 396 16.76 -10.56 -27.84
N ASP A 397 15.51 -10.11 -27.85
CA ASP A 397 15.03 -8.77 -28.19
C ASP A 397 15.02 -7.79 -26.99
N LEU A 398 15.74 -8.12 -25.90
CA LEU A 398 15.75 -7.34 -24.66
C LEU A 398 15.97 -5.84 -24.88
N ALA A 399 16.89 -5.47 -25.78
CA ALA A 399 17.24 -4.08 -26.06
C ALA A 399 16.06 -3.30 -26.66
N GLU A 400 15.28 -3.91 -27.55
CA GLU A 400 14.11 -3.30 -28.18
C GLU A 400 12.98 -3.12 -27.15
N LEU A 401 12.77 -4.13 -26.29
CA LEU A 401 11.76 -4.12 -25.22
C LEU A 401 11.97 -3.03 -24.16
N VAL A 402 13.22 -2.62 -23.91
CA VAL A 402 13.54 -1.57 -22.92
C VAL A 402 13.78 -0.19 -23.55
N GLY A 403 13.43 -0.04 -24.83
CA GLY A 403 13.54 1.22 -25.56
C GLY A 403 14.97 1.60 -25.93
N GLY A 404 15.80 0.61 -26.28
CA GLY A 404 17.11 0.75 -26.91
C GLY A 404 18.29 0.78 -25.93
N ALA A 405 18.24 1.59 -24.88
CA ALA A 405 19.33 1.72 -23.90
C ALA A 405 18.99 1.02 -22.58
N LEU A 406 19.85 0.08 -22.17
CA LEU A 406 19.77 -0.61 -20.88
C LEU A 406 20.75 0.03 -19.90
N GLY A 407 20.29 0.36 -18.69
CA GLY A 407 21.10 0.81 -17.56
C GLY A 407 21.06 -0.18 -16.40
N LEU A 408 22.20 -0.33 -15.70
CA LEU A 408 22.27 -1.10 -14.45
C LEU A 408 22.68 -0.16 -13.32
N HIS A 409 21.85 -0.05 -12.29
CA HIS A 409 22.02 0.93 -11.22
C HIS A 409 22.12 0.28 -9.85
N ALA A 410 22.96 0.84 -8.98
CA ALA A 410 23.09 0.52 -7.58
C ALA A 410 22.76 1.78 -6.76
N GLY A 411 21.48 1.97 -6.41
CA GLY A 411 21.03 3.26 -5.90
C GLY A 411 21.10 4.31 -7.02
N LYS A 412 21.85 5.40 -6.82
CA LYS A 412 22.14 6.41 -7.86
C LYS A 412 23.36 6.10 -8.73
N VAL A 413 24.15 5.08 -8.37
CA VAL A 413 25.37 4.73 -9.11
C VAL A 413 25.01 3.93 -10.35
N GLU A 414 25.36 4.45 -11.52
CA GLU A 414 25.24 3.72 -12.78
C GLU A 414 26.48 2.84 -13.02
N GLY A 415 26.23 1.58 -13.39
CA GLY A 415 27.27 0.63 -13.76
C GLY A 415 27.71 0.85 -15.21
N ILE A 416 28.99 0.59 -15.47
CA ILE A 416 29.54 0.66 -16.82
C ILE A 416 29.20 -0.65 -17.54
N LEU A 417 28.37 -0.59 -18.58
CA LEU A 417 27.97 -1.75 -19.37
C LEU A 417 28.95 -2.01 -20.52
N ARG A 418 29.15 -3.30 -20.84
CA ARG A 418 29.71 -3.73 -22.13
C ARG A 418 28.58 -3.92 -23.15
N PRO A 419 28.89 -3.95 -24.46
CA PRO A 419 27.91 -4.31 -25.49
C PRO A 419 27.16 -5.60 -25.13
N LEU A 420 25.85 -5.58 -25.34
CA LEU A 420 24.96 -6.70 -25.07
C LEU A 420 25.36 -7.88 -25.97
N THR A 421 25.36 -9.10 -25.43
CA THR A 421 25.58 -10.32 -26.22
C THR A 421 24.27 -11.05 -26.38
N GLN A 422 23.76 -11.14 -27.60
CA GLN A 422 22.50 -11.81 -27.93
C GLN A 422 22.77 -13.19 -28.53
N ASP A 423 21.97 -14.17 -28.14
CA ASP A 423 21.91 -15.50 -28.73
C ASP A 423 20.44 -15.94 -28.87
N PRO A 424 20.13 -17.02 -29.60
CA PRO A 424 18.76 -17.45 -29.84
C PRO A 424 17.94 -17.74 -28.57
N VAL A 425 18.62 -17.90 -27.42
CA VAL A 425 18.01 -18.23 -26.12
C VAL A 425 18.18 -17.10 -25.09
N GLY A 426 18.54 -15.87 -25.52
CA GLY A 426 18.49 -14.70 -24.66
C GLY A 426 19.53 -13.61 -24.89
N THR A 427 19.60 -12.66 -23.96
CA THR A 427 20.57 -11.56 -23.93
C THR A 427 21.41 -11.63 -22.67
N THR A 428 22.73 -11.51 -22.81
CA THR A 428 23.69 -11.41 -21.70
C THR A 428 24.21 -9.99 -21.57
N VAL A 429 24.24 -9.50 -20.33
CA VAL A 429 24.67 -8.16 -19.96
C VAL A 429 25.83 -8.26 -19.00
N HIS A 430 26.91 -7.55 -19.32
CA HIS A 430 28.06 -7.41 -18.45
C HIS A 430 28.13 -5.98 -17.94
N ALA A 431 28.17 -5.81 -16.62
CA ALA A 431 28.36 -4.51 -15.99
C ALA A 431 29.50 -4.54 -14.98
N THR A 432 30.12 -3.38 -14.80
CA THR A 432 31.11 -3.14 -13.74
C THR A 432 30.73 -1.92 -12.92
N PHE A 433 30.76 -2.06 -11.59
CA PHE A 433 30.58 -0.94 -10.66
C PHE A 433 31.93 -0.61 -10.00
N ARG A 434 32.35 0.65 -10.07
CA ARG A 434 33.55 1.10 -9.37
C ARG A 434 33.29 1.18 -7.88
N VAL A 435 34.26 0.72 -7.10
CA VAL A 435 34.15 0.73 -5.63
C VAL A 435 34.00 2.15 -5.09
N ARG A 436 34.77 3.12 -5.61
CA ARG A 436 34.70 4.53 -5.21
C ARG A 436 33.30 5.14 -5.34
N ASP A 437 32.61 4.86 -6.45
CA ASP A 437 31.28 5.43 -6.72
C ASP A 437 30.23 4.83 -5.77
N LEU A 438 30.33 3.51 -5.52
CA LEU A 438 29.51 2.85 -4.51
C LEU A 438 29.76 3.41 -3.11
N LEU A 439 31.01 3.71 -2.74
CA LEU A 439 31.35 4.29 -1.45
C LEU A 439 30.79 5.72 -1.28
N ALA A 440 30.91 6.55 -2.32
CA ALA A 440 30.40 7.92 -2.30
C ALA A 440 28.88 7.98 -2.07
N GLU A 441 28.11 7.11 -2.73
CA GLU A 441 26.66 7.02 -2.53
C GLU A 441 26.28 6.38 -1.19
N LEU A 442 27.03 5.36 -0.74
CA LEU A 442 26.62 4.50 0.37
C LEU A 442 27.18 4.91 1.74
N ALA A 443 28.21 5.74 1.81
CA ALA A 443 28.81 6.11 3.09
C ALA A 443 29.32 7.57 3.16
N PRO A 444 28.55 8.60 2.76
CA PRO A 444 29.00 10.00 2.84
C PRO A 444 29.27 10.46 4.29
N GLU A 445 28.62 9.85 5.29
CA GLU A 445 28.71 10.25 6.71
C GLU A 445 28.99 9.07 7.68
N GLY A 446 29.59 7.97 7.20
CA GLY A 446 30.02 6.85 8.08
C GLY A 446 28.90 5.92 8.59
N GLY A 447 27.69 5.98 8.04
CA GLY A 447 26.59 5.06 8.32
C GLY A 447 26.68 3.71 7.56
N ASN A 448 25.89 2.72 7.98
CA ASN A 448 25.64 1.51 7.16
C ASN A 448 24.55 1.82 6.15
N ARG A 449 24.81 1.58 4.86
CA ARG A 449 23.79 1.74 3.82
C ARG A 449 23.77 0.54 2.90
N VAL A 450 22.56 0.17 2.49
CA VAL A 450 22.28 -0.93 1.56
C VAL A 450 21.48 -0.36 0.40
N VAL A 451 21.97 -0.53 -0.83
CA VAL A 451 21.22 -0.19 -2.05
C VAL A 451 20.84 -1.44 -2.81
N ARG A 452 19.71 -1.36 -3.51
CA ARG A 452 19.24 -2.42 -4.40
C ARG A 452 19.84 -2.21 -5.78
N ALA A 453 20.31 -3.28 -6.39
CA ALA A 453 20.65 -3.28 -7.81
C ALA A 453 19.34 -3.23 -8.62
N ARG A 454 19.32 -2.43 -9.68
CA ARG A 454 18.17 -2.26 -10.57
C ARG A 454 18.60 -2.26 -12.03
N VAL A 455 17.70 -2.70 -12.90
CA VAL A 455 17.79 -2.57 -14.36
C VAL A 455 16.83 -1.47 -14.78
N ALA A 456 17.31 -0.46 -15.50
CA ALA A 456 16.47 0.59 -16.06
C ALA A 456 16.54 0.57 -17.60
N GLY A 457 15.43 0.92 -18.25
CA GLY A 457 15.38 1.26 -19.68
C GLY A 457 15.23 2.76 -19.85
N THR A 458 14.91 3.21 -21.07
CA THR A 458 14.69 4.65 -21.36
C THR A 458 13.44 5.24 -20.69
N THR A 459 12.53 4.41 -20.18
CA THR A 459 11.30 4.83 -19.48
C THR A 459 11.15 4.17 -18.09
N GLY A 460 11.47 4.89 -17.01
CA GLY A 460 11.00 4.59 -15.62
C GLY A 460 12.06 4.24 -14.56
N ASP A 461 11.64 4.19 -13.28
CA ASP A 461 12.44 3.99 -12.03
C ASP A 461 13.25 2.68 -11.86
N GLY A 462 13.35 1.84 -12.90
CA GLY A 462 14.08 0.57 -12.91
C GLY A 462 13.51 -0.58 -12.04
N THR A 463 13.73 -1.83 -12.48
CA THR A 463 13.30 -3.07 -11.82
C THR A 463 14.42 -3.65 -10.96
N PRO A 464 14.17 -4.13 -9.72
CA PRO A 464 15.19 -4.83 -8.93
C PRO A 464 15.80 -6.03 -9.66
N LEU A 465 17.13 -6.06 -9.76
CA LEU A 465 17.87 -7.19 -10.31
C LEU A 465 17.84 -8.36 -9.31
N ARG A 466 17.63 -9.59 -9.77
CA ARG A 466 17.78 -10.76 -8.88
C ARG A 466 19.26 -11.14 -8.75
N GLY A 467 19.61 -11.69 -7.59
CA GLY A 467 20.92 -12.30 -7.43
C GLY A 467 20.91 -13.79 -7.81
N PRO A 468 22.11 -14.40 -7.91
CA PRO A 468 22.26 -15.81 -8.22
C PRO A 468 21.61 -16.70 -7.15
N ARG A 469 21.16 -17.89 -7.56
CA ARG A 469 20.65 -18.94 -6.67
C ARG A 469 21.55 -20.19 -6.76
N PRO A 470 22.09 -20.68 -5.63
CA PRO A 470 21.97 -20.14 -4.27
C PRO A 470 22.66 -18.76 -4.13
N PRO A 471 22.24 -17.93 -3.15
CA PRO A 471 22.84 -16.63 -2.88
C PRO A 471 24.37 -16.66 -2.78
N VAL A 472 25.04 -15.88 -3.63
CA VAL A 472 26.49 -15.70 -3.56
C VAL A 472 26.79 -14.43 -2.76
N VAL A 473 27.49 -14.58 -1.63
CA VAL A 473 27.96 -13.45 -0.81
C VAL A 473 29.40 -13.12 -1.19
N GLN A 474 29.59 -12.00 -1.89
CA GLN A 474 30.92 -11.50 -2.23
C GLN A 474 31.30 -10.35 -1.30
N ARG A 475 32.51 -10.39 -0.73
CA ARG A 475 33.00 -9.38 0.20
C ARG A 475 34.37 -8.88 -0.22
N VAL A 476 34.58 -7.57 -0.10
CA VAL A 476 35.90 -7.00 -0.29
C VAL A 476 36.18 -5.89 0.72
N LEU A 477 37.44 -5.82 1.15
CA LEU A 477 37.95 -4.70 1.90
C LEU A 477 38.50 -3.66 0.93
N HIS A 478 38.15 -2.40 1.17
CA HIS A 478 38.64 -1.25 0.43
C HIS A 478 39.08 -0.16 1.39
N ARG A 479 40.19 0.50 1.07
CA ARG A 479 40.72 1.62 1.86
C ARG A 479 40.56 2.90 1.06
N GLU A 480 39.85 3.87 1.63
CA GLU A 480 39.60 5.19 1.02
C GLU A 480 39.87 6.26 2.08
N ALA A 481 40.65 7.29 1.74
CA ALA A 481 40.99 8.39 2.66
C ALA A 481 41.45 7.96 4.08
N GLY A 482 42.19 6.84 4.17
CA GLY A 482 42.70 6.31 5.44
C GLY A 482 41.72 5.41 6.22
N GLN A 483 40.45 5.33 5.83
CA GLN A 483 39.42 4.50 6.46
C GLN A 483 39.22 3.18 5.70
N LEU A 484 38.97 2.08 6.44
CA LEU A 484 38.66 0.77 5.87
C LEU A 484 37.13 0.58 5.78
N PHE A 485 36.68 0.08 4.64
CA PHE A 485 35.28 -0.26 4.37
C PHE A 485 35.16 -1.72 3.95
N LEU A 486 34.12 -2.40 4.46
CA LEU A 486 33.69 -3.70 3.99
C LEU A 486 32.54 -3.51 3.01
N ILE A 487 32.73 -3.91 1.77
CA ILE A 487 31.73 -3.86 0.72
C ILE A 487 31.22 -5.27 0.47
N THR A 488 29.91 -5.46 0.50
CA THR A 488 29.25 -6.76 0.35
C THR A 488 28.25 -6.71 -0.79
N ALA A 489 28.35 -7.63 -1.74
CA ALA A 489 27.29 -7.95 -2.70
C ALA A 489 26.61 -9.24 -2.26
N THR A 490 25.28 -9.24 -2.14
CA THR A 490 24.47 -10.38 -1.68
C THR A 490 23.02 -10.26 -2.15
N THR A 491 22.21 -11.29 -2.00
CA THR A 491 20.75 -11.16 -2.12
C THR A 491 20.08 -10.82 -0.79
N ASN A 492 18.97 -10.07 -0.83
CA ASN A 492 18.09 -9.88 0.31
C ASN A 492 17.06 -11.03 0.46
N HIS A 493 16.19 -10.96 1.47
CA HIS A 493 15.15 -11.97 1.72
C HIS A 493 14.12 -12.12 0.58
N LYS A 494 14.08 -11.19 -0.38
CA LYS A 494 13.23 -11.25 -1.58
C LYS A 494 13.98 -11.78 -2.81
N GLY A 495 15.21 -12.27 -2.64
CA GLY A 495 16.07 -12.73 -3.73
C GLY A 495 16.67 -11.60 -4.60
N GLN A 496 16.53 -10.34 -4.19
CA GLN A 496 17.01 -9.19 -4.95
C GLN A 496 18.48 -8.91 -4.63
N LEU A 497 19.30 -8.63 -5.64
CA LEU A 497 20.68 -8.24 -5.49
C LEU A 497 20.78 -6.89 -4.76
N VAL A 498 21.60 -6.85 -3.71
CA VAL A 498 21.88 -5.66 -2.92
C VAL A 498 23.38 -5.49 -2.73
N PHE A 499 23.78 -4.22 -2.66
CA PHE A 499 25.14 -3.82 -2.32
C PHE A 499 25.11 -3.09 -0.97
N ALA A 500 25.97 -3.52 -0.05
CA ALA A 500 26.09 -2.95 1.27
C ALA A 500 27.52 -2.46 1.49
N VAL A 501 27.64 -1.24 2.01
CA VAL A 501 28.92 -0.69 2.47
C VAL A 501 28.84 -0.52 3.98
N SER A 502 29.90 -0.91 4.67
CA SER A 502 30.00 -0.77 6.12
C SER A 502 31.41 -0.34 6.52
N PRO A 503 31.59 0.76 7.26
CA PRO A 503 32.91 1.10 7.77
C PRO A 503 33.39 0.05 8.78
N VAL A 504 34.68 -0.26 8.68
CA VAL A 504 35.39 -1.17 9.59
C VAL A 504 35.97 -0.32 10.72
N THR A 505 35.35 -0.39 11.89
CA THR A 505 35.81 0.30 13.09
C THR A 505 36.35 -0.71 14.12
N LEU A 506 37.31 -0.30 14.95
CA LEU A 506 37.86 -1.10 16.06
C LEU A 506 36.75 -1.68 16.96
N ARG A 507 35.73 -0.88 17.27
CA ARG A 507 34.55 -1.30 18.04
C ARG A 507 33.80 -2.46 17.38
N ARG A 508 33.68 -2.47 16.06
CA ARG A 508 33.01 -3.54 15.29
C ARG A 508 33.88 -4.78 15.14
N MET A 509 35.20 -4.64 14.97
CA MET A 509 36.12 -5.77 15.01
C MET A 509 36.05 -6.48 16.37
N MET A 510 36.07 -5.73 17.48
CA MET A 510 35.91 -6.30 18.83
C MET A 510 34.54 -6.96 19.05
N ALA A 511 33.45 -6.35 18.57
CA ALA A 511 32.12 -6.96 18.65
C ALA A 511 32.00 -8.28 17.85
N ARG A 512 32.73 -8.41 16.74
CA ARG A 512 32.77 -9.62 15.90
C ARG A 512 33.65 -10.72 16.51
N LEU A 513 34.76 -10.35 17.15
CA LEU A 513 35.61 -11.25 17.92
C LEU A 513 34.87 -11.83 19.12
N ARG A 514 34.10 -11.00 19.85
CA ARG A 514 33.23 -11.45 20.96
C ARG A 514 32.13 -12.44 20.53
N ARG A 515 31.66 -12.39 19.27
CA ARG A 515 30.66 -13.35 18.72
C ARG A 515 31.26 -14.66 18.21
N ARG A 516 32.59 -14.74 18.01
CA ARG A 516 33.29 -15.94 17.54
C ARG A 516 34.01 -16.71 18.63
N LEU A 517 34.16 -16.12 19.81
CA LEU A 517 34.56 -16.85 21.00
C LEU A 517 33.33 -17.64 21.48
N PRO A 518 33.42 -18.97 21.64
CA PRO A 518 32.40 -19.68 22.41
C PRO A 518 32.43 -19.06 23.80
N LEU A 519 31.27 -18.61 24.28
CA LEU A 519 31.09 -18.26 25.69
C LEU A 519 31.28 -19.56 26.49
N GLY A 520 32.54 -19.86 26.83
CA GLY A 520 32.90 -20.82 27.86
C GLY A 520 32.61 -20.18 29.21
N GLY A 521 31.73 -20.81 29.98
CA GLY A 521 31.34 -20.34 31.31
C GLY A 521 32.52 -20.30 32.29
N LYS A 522 32.57 -19.28 33.13
CA LYS A 522 31.89 -19.18 34.42
C LYS A 522 31.74 -17.71 34.77
#